data_AF-A0A2M8QF36-F1
#
_entry.id   AF-A0A2M8QF36-F1
#
_cell.length_a   1.000
_cell.length_b   1.000
_cell.length_c   1.000
_cell.angle_alpha   90.00
_cell.angle_beta   90.00
_cell.angle_gamma   90.00
#
_symmetry.space_group_name_H-M   'P 1'
#
loop_
_entity.id
_entity.type
_entity.pdbx_description
1 polymer ?
#
loop_
_entity_poly.entity_id
_entity_poly.type
_entity_poly.pdbx_seq_one_letter_code
_entity_poly.pdbx_strand_id
1 'polypeptide(L)'
;MRVMNAIATLLAMLPFLFAIFLANVAEKERSVRMFVYLYLLLLNGLAAVTGLFSLAGAELLSSEVFLNAIQQQYPGVEVSQLRAVRFDLAGLILIAAALLAMVVLLLPVRQLAARILPMQADSVVHATALSLTATALGINLFQMVALAPLLFAVTATEQGVQQIQQMGGVSYLDVLVFPLLTFVVAGLLGVGLYTRRSQPEALARLGLAPLTLQELGIAAGFTVALLGMAILTERAWQSFDPDSLEKVGGLSKALMGNFTGLSGALAIGVAAAIGEETFFRGAYQPRMGIPLTSLLFTSFHVQYGITPATLLVLAMSVVLGLLRQRTSLTVCILVHFLYNFTTVLVAT
;
A
#
# COMPACT_ATOMS: atom_id res chain seq x y z
N MET A 1 14.72 9.36 17.16
CA MET A 1 13.63 8.38 16.96
C MET A 1 12.96 8.54 15.60
N ARG A 2 12.34 9.68 15.24
CA ARG A 2 11.64 9.87 13.95
C ARG A 2 12.48 9.59 12.69
N VAL A 3 13.73 10.10 12.63
CA VAL A 3 14.66 9.82 11.51
C VAL A 3 14.98 8.32 11.40
N MET A 4 15.08 7.62 12.53
CA MET A 4 15.38 6.19 12.58
C MET A 4 14.21 5.37 12.04
N ASN A 5 12.96 5.80 12.28
CA ASN A 5 11.76 5.16 11.74
C ASN A 5 11.69 5.31 10.21
N ALA A 6 11.90 6.52 9.70
CA ALA A 6 11.91 6.76 8.26
C ALA A 6 13.03 5.95 7.54
N ILE A 7 14.22 5.88 8.14
CA ILE A 7 15.32 5.05 7.63
C ILE A 7 14.94 3.56 7.67
N ALA A 8 14.37 3.07 8.76
CA ALA A 8 13.94 1.68 8.87
C ALA A 8 12.91 1.32 7.81
N THR A 9 11.93 2.20 7.55
CA THR A 9 10.95 2.04 6.47
C THR A 9 11.63 1.95 5.11
N LEU A 10 12.57 2.85 4.80
CA LEU A 10 13.30 2.79 3.53
C LEU A 10 14.12 1.50 3.40
N LEU A 11 14.82 1.09 4.46
CA LEU A 11 15.59 -0.15 4.50
C LEU A 11 14.71 -1.38 4.27
N ALA A 12 13.49 -1.40 4.85
CA ALA A 12 12.52 -2.46 4.62
C ALA A 12 12.04 -2.54 3.17
N MET A 13 12.08 -1.41 2.44
CA MET A 13 11.69 -1.35 1.02
C MET A 13 12.82 -1.67 0.04
N LEU A 14 14.09 -1.59 0.48
CA LEU A 14 15.25 -1.86 -0.38
C LEU A 14 15.20 -3.23 -1.08
N PRO A 15 14.81 -4.34 -0.44
CA PRO A 15 14.74 -5.63 -1.12
C PRO A 15 13.78 -5.62 -2.32
N PHE A 16 12.64 -4.95 -2.19
CA PHE A 16 11.65 -4.81 -3.25
C PHE A 16 12.13 -3.87 -4.37
N LEU A 17 12.72 -2.72 -4.00
CA LEU A 17 13.30 -1.79 -4.97
C LEU A 17 14.45 -2.44 -5.75
N PHE A 18 15.26 -3.26 -5.08
CA PHE A 18 16.35 -4.01 -5.69
C PHE A 18 15.82 -5.08 -6.66
N ALA A 19 14.76 -5.81 -6.30
CA ALA A 19 14.09 -6.73 -7.23
C ALA A 19 13.61 -6.01 -8.51
N ILE A 20 12.98 -4.83 -8.37
CA ILE A 20 12.52 -4.02 -9.51
C ILE A 20 13.71 -3.60 -10.37
N PHE A 21 14.79 -3.09 -9.76
CA PHE A 21 16.00 -2.69 -10.45
C PHE A 21 16.62 -3.87 -11.23
N LEU A 22 16.87 -5.00 -10.57
CA LEU A 22 17.48 -6.18 -11.19
C LEU A 22 16.64 -6.72 -12.34
N ALA A 23 15.31 -6.72 -12.20
CA ALA A 23 14.43 -7.16 -13.28
C ALA A 23 14.59 -6.31 -14.54
N ASN A 24 14.82 -5.00 -14.39
CA ASN A 24 15.10 -4.11 -15.52
C ASN A 24 16.47 -4.37 -16.16
N VAL A 25 17.48 -4.70 -15.36
CA VAL A 25 18.81 -5.11 -15.86
C VAL A 25 18.69 -6.44 -16.63
N ALA A 26 17.95 -7.41 -16.08
CA ALA A 26 17.75 -8.73 -16.67
C ALA A 26 16.95 -8.75 -17.99
N GLU A 27 16.25 -7.65 -18.31
CA GLU A 27 15.67 -7.45 -19.65
C GLU A 27 16.76 -7.23 -20.72
N LYS A 28 17.84 -6.54 -20.38
CA LYS A 28 19.00 -6.35 -21.27
C LYS A 28 19.94 -7.55 -21.23
N GLU A 29 20.22 -8.05 -20.03
CA GLU A 29 21.24 -9.07 -19.79
C GLU A 29 20.62 -10.39 -19.36
N ARG A 30 20.57 -11.35 -20.30
CA ARG A 30 19.95 -12.65 -20.05
C ARG A 30 20.62 -13.45 -18.94
N SER A 31 21.92 -13.23 -18.69
CA SER A 31 22.69 -13.86 -17.60
C SER A 31 22.13 -13.57 -16.21
N VAL A 32 21.51 -12.40 -16.01
CA VAL A 32 20.98 -11.95 -14.71
C VAL A 32 19.59 -12.54 -14.41
N ARG A 33 18.90 -13.12 -15.42
CA ARG A 33 17.51 -13.59 -15.28
C ARG A 33 17.34 -14.66 -14.20
N MET A 34 18.24 -15.64 -14.16
CA MET A 34 18.18 -16.69 -13.15
C MET A 34 18.35 -16.12 -11.75
N PHE A 35 19.26 -15.17 -11.59
CA PHE A 35 19.48 -14.48 -10.32
C PHE A 35 18.22 -13.73 -9.86
N VAL A 36 17.51 -13.04 -10.75
CA VAL A 36 16.23 -12.38 -10.41
C VAL A 36 15.20 -13.39 -9.88
N TYR A 37 15.04 -14.54 -10.55
CA TYR A 37 14.07 -15.54 -10.09
C TYR A 37 14.47 -16.18 -8.77
N LEU A 38 15.74 -16.49 -8.55
CA LEU A 38 16.24 -16.99 -7.27
C LEU A 38 16.05 -15.96 -6.14
N TYR A 39 16.28 -14.68 -6.45
CA TYR A 39 16.07 -13.59 -5.50
C TYR A 39 14.58 -13.45 -5.13
N LEU A 40 13.68 -13.53 -6.11
CA LEU A 40 12.23 -13.54 -5.84
C LEU A 40 11.79 -14.76 -5.05
N LEU A 41 12.32 -15.95 -5.34
CA LEU A 41 12.07 -17.15 -4.55
C LEU A 41 12.50 -16.98 -3.10
N LEU A 42 13.67 -16.36 -2.86
CA LEU A 42 14.13 -16.04 -1.51
C LEU A 42 13.17 -15.06 -0.80
N LEU A 43 12.81 -13.94 -1.44
CA LEU A 43 11.88 -12.97 -0.85
C LEU A 43 10.53 -13.59 -0.49
N ASN A 44 9.98 -14.38 -1.41
CA ASN A 44 8.70 -15.05 -1.20
C ASN A 44 8.84 -16.16 -0.14
N GLY A 45 9.99 -16.84 -0.08
CA GLY A 45 10.29 -17.85 0.94
C GLY A 45 10.32 -17.25 2.34
N LEU A 46 10.93 -16.07 2.50
CA LEU A 46 10.91 -15.32 3.76
C LEU A 46 9.48 -14.92 4.14
N ALA A 47 8.65 -14.48 3.19
CA ALA A 47 7.24 -14.18 3.45
C ALA A 47 6.47 -15.43 3.93
N ALA A 48 6.68 -16.59 3.28
CA ALA A 48 6.06 -17.85 3.71
C ALA A 48 6.51 -18.26 5.13
N VAL A 49 7.80 -18.10 5.45
CA VAL A 49 8.34 -18.38 6.80
C VAL A 49 7.72 -17.44 7.84
N THR A 50 7.58 -16.15 7.54
CA THR A 50 6.86 -15.21 8.42
C THR A 50 5.41 -15.65 8.66
N GLY A 51 4.74 -16.16 7.62
CA GLY A 51 3.40 -16.72 7.76
C GLY A 51 3.37 -17.95 8.68
N LEU A 52 4.36 -18.85 8.60
CA LEU A 52 4.50 -19.99 9.52
C LEU A 52 4.73 -19.54 10.97
N PHE A 53 5.56 -18.52 11.19
CA PHE A 53 5.74 -17.93 12.53
C PHE A 53 4.44 -17.33 13.07
N SER A 54 3.60 -16.74 12.21
CA SER A 54 2.28 -16.27 12.61
C SER A 54 1.36 -17.41 13.05
N LEU A 55 1.37 -18.54 12.35
CA LEU A 55 0.60 -19.73 12.76
C LEU A 55 1.07 -20.27 14.12
N ALA A 56 2.38 -20.39 14.30
CA ALA A 56 2.96 -20.82 15.59
C ALA A 56 2.62 -19.81 16.72
N GLY A 57 2.62 -18.52 16.42
CA GLY A 57 2.18 -17.48 17.36
C GLY A 57 0.70 -17.61 17.72
N ALA A 58 -0.16 -17.95 16.78
CA ALA A 58 -1.57 -18.20 17.03
C ALA A 58 -1.79 -19.41 17.95
N GLU A 59 -1.04 -20.50 17.73
CA GLU A 59 -1.07 -21.67 18.61
C GLU A 59 -0.59 -21.33 20.02
N LEU A 60 0.49 -20.55 20.13
CA LEU A 60 0.99 -20.09 21.43
C LEU A 60 -0.04 -19.22 22.17
N LEU A 61 -0.72 -18.32 21.47
CA LEU A 61 -1.79 -17.48 22.02
C LEU A 61 -3.08 -18.26 22.34
N SER A 62 -3.21 -19.51 21.87
CA SER A 62 -4.29 -20.41 22.28
C SER A 62 -3.99 -21.18 23.58
N SER A 63 -2.73 -21.16 24.04
CA SER A 63 -2.30 -21.84 25.27
C SER A 63 -2.61 -21.02 26.51
N GLU A 64 -3.48 -21.56 27.38
CA GLU A 64 -3.78 -20.94 28.68
C GLU A 64 -2.53 -20.81 29.57
N VAL A 65 -1.60 -21.76 29.48
CA VAL A 65 -0.33 -21.70 30.22
C VAL A 65 0.49 -20.48 29.79
N PHE A 66 0.59 -20.25 28.47
CA PHE A 66 1.32 -19.11 27.94
C PHE A 66 0.64 -17.78 28.29
N LEU A 67 -0.67 -17.69 28.12
CA LEU A 67 -1.42 -16.47 28.43
C LEU A 67 -1.36 -16.11 29.92
N ASN A 68 -1.46 -17.10 30.81
CA ASN A 68 -1.29 -16.88 32.25
C ASN A 68 0.13 -16.38 32.57
N ALA A 69 1.17 -16.91 31.91
CA ALA A 69 2.53 -16.42 32.08
C ALA A 69 2.69 -14.97 31.58
N ILE A 70 2.10 -14.62 30.43
CA ILE A 70 2.08 -13.24 29.92
C ILE A 70 1.36 -12.31 30.89
N GLN A 71 0.20 -12.69 31.40
CA GLN A 71 -0.56 -11.86 32.33
C GLN A 71 0.16 -11.68 33.68
N GLN A 72 0.86 -12.70 34.17
CA GLN A 72 1.70 -12.59 35.37
C GLN A 72 2.89 -11.66 35.15
N GLN A 73 3.54 -11.75 33.98
CA GLN A 73 4.70 -10.91 33.64
C GLN A 73 4.30 -9.47 33.29
N TYR A 74 3.13 -9.29 32.68
CA TYR A 74 2.61 -8.03 32.16
C TYR A 74 1.14 -7.85 32.57
N PRO A 75 0.85 -7.49 33.84
CA PRO A 75 -0.51 -7.42 34.36
C PRO A 75 -1.42 -6.38 33.70
N GLY A 76 -0.86 -5.46 32.90
CA GLY A 76 -1.62 -4.49 32.10
C GLY A 76 -2.03 -4.98 30.71
N VAL A 77 -1.71 -6.21 30.32
CA VAL A 77 -2.06 -6.76 29.01
C VAL A 77 -3.44 -7.40 29.06
N GLU A 78 -4.38 -6.88 28.28
CA GLU A 78 -5.69 -7.50 28.11
C GLU A 78 -5.63 -8.71 27.16
N VAL A 79 -5.69 -9.90 27.74
CA VAL A 79 -5.66 -11.19 27.02
C VAL A 79 -6.79 -11.29 25.98
N SER A 80 -7.94 -10.68 26.24
CA SER A 80 -9.07 -10.61 25.31
C SER A 80 -8.68 -9.93 23.98
N GLN A 81 -7.88 -8.87 24.03
CA GLN A 81 -7.42 -8.15 22.84
C GLN A 81 -6.39 -8.96 22.05
N LEU A 82 -5.51 -9.71 22.74
CA LEU A 82 -4.57 -10.62 22.10
C LEU A 82 -5.28 -11.77 21.37
N ARG A 83 -6.35 -12.32 21.95
CA ARG A 83 -7.17 -13.37 21.33
C ARG A 83 -8.03 -12.87 20.16
N ALA A 84 -8.36 -11.58 20.12
CA ALA A 84 -9.11 -10.99 19.02
C ALA A 84 -8.31 -10.97 17.71
N VAL A 85 -6.98 -11.11 17.78
CA VAL A 85 -6.10 -11.13 16.61
C VAL A 85 -6.11 -12.49 15.93
N ARG A 86 -6.44 -12.48 14.63
CA ARG A 86 -6.47 -13.69 13.80
C ARG A 86 -5.11 -13.97 13.16
N PHE A 87 -4.08 -14.20 13.99
CA PHE A 87 -2.74 -14.58 13.53
C PHE A 87 -2.73 -15.89 12.73
N ASP A 88 -3.69 -16.77 13.01
CA ASP A 88 -3.96 -17.99 12.24
C ASP A 88 -4.32 -17.64 10.78
N LEU A 89 -5.38 -16.87 10.60
CA LEU A 89 -5.87 -16.49 9.28
C LEU A 89 -4.84 -15.61 8.53
N ALA A 90 -4.23 -14.65 9.22
CA ALA A 90 -3.20 -13.80 8.64
C ALA A 90 -2.00 -14.62 8.16
N GLY A 91 -1.54 -15.60 8.96
CA GLY A 91 -0.46 -16.51 8.59
C GLY A 91 -0.79 -17.32 7.33
N LEU A 92 -2.00 -17.89 7.27
CA LEU A 92 -2.47 -18.62 6.08
C LEU A 92 -2.53 -17.74 4.83
N ILE A 93 -3.05 -16.51 4.95
CA ILE A 93 -3.09 -15.53 3.84
C ILE A 93 -1.68 -15.27 3.32
N LEU A 94 -0.72 -15.00 4.21
CA LEU A 94 0.64 -14.68 3.82
C LEU A 94 1.35 -15.87 3.16
N ILE A 95 1.17 -17.08 3.68
CA ILE A 95 1.70 -18.32 3.05
C ILE A 95 1.09 -18.51 1.67
N ALA A 96 -0.24 -18.42 1.53
CA ALA A 96 -0.91 -18.59 0.26
C ALA A 96 -0.45 -17.56 -0.79
N ALA A 97 -0.31 -16.30 -0.37
CA ALA A 97 0.20 -15.23 -1.22
C ALA A 97 1.66 -15.46 -1.64
N ALA A 98 2.52 -15.90 -0.72
CA ALA A 98 3.91 -16.24 -1.00
C ALA A 98 4.03 -17.43 -1.98
N LEU A 99 3.24 -18.48 -1.78
CA LEU A 99 3.19 -19.62 -2.69
C LEU A 99 2.69 -19.19 -4.08
N LEU A 100 1.64 -18.38 -4.14
CA LEU A 100 1.17 -17.80 -5.40
C LEU A 100 2.27 -16.97 -6.08
N ALA A 101 2.99 -16.14 -5.32
CA ALA A 101 4.10 -15.33 -5.81
C ALA A 101 5.27 -16.15 -6.39
N MET A 102 5.49 -17.38 -5.90
CA MET A 102 6.45 -18.33 -6.47
C MET A 102 5.89 -19.03 -7.70
N VAL A 103 4.63 -19.47 -7.65
CA VAL A 103 3.96 -20.17 -8.75
C VAL A 103 3.85 -19.29 -10.00
N VAL A 104 3.63 -17.98 -9.86
CA VAL A 104 3.60 -17.05 -10.99
C VAL A 104 4.97 -16.84 -11.66
N LEU A 105 6.08 -17.33 -11.08
CA LEU A 105 7.38 -17.32 -11.78
C LEU A 105 7.42 -18.36 -12.91
N LEU A 106 6.59 -19.41 -12.81
CA LEU A 106 6.45 -20.44 -13.84
C LEU A 106 5.86 -19.82 -15.12
N LEU A 107 6.52 -20.06 -16.25
CA LEU A 107 6.10 -19.51 -17.54
C LEU A 107 4.65 -19.86 -17.92
N PRO A 108 4.15 -21.11 -17.72
CA PRO A 108 2.76 -21.43 -18.05
C PRO A 108 1.74 -20.59 -17.28
N VAL A 109 2.03 -20.26 -16.02
CA VAL A 109 1.15 -19.44 -15.18
C VAL A 109 1.15 -17.99 -15.69
N ARG A 110 2.30 -17.46 -16.08
CA ARG A 110 2.40 -16.13 -16.71
C ARG A 110 1.69 -16.06 -18.05
N GLN A 111 1.75 -17.11 -18.86
CA GLN A 111 1.01 -17.19 -20.11
C GLN A 111 -0.49 -17.16 -19.88
N LEU A 112 -0.99 -17.83 -18.83
CA LEU A 112 -2.39 -17.74 -18.43
C LEU A 112 -2.76 -16.32 -17.96
N ALA A 113 -1.95 -15.72 -17.09
CA ALA A 113 -2.16 -14.36 -16.60
C ALA A 113 -2.18 -13.33 -17.75
N ALA A 114 -1.30 -13.47 -18.74
CA ALA A 114 -1.23 -12.62 -19.93
C ALA A 114 -2.47 -12.71 -20.84
N ARG A 115 -3.38 -13.69 -20.64
CA ARG A 115 -4.66 -13.73 -21.36
C ARG A 115 -5.65 -12.67 -20.86
N ILE A 116 -5.49 -12.20 -19.63
CA ILE A 116 -6.43 -11.27 -18.98
C ILE A 116 -5.76 -9.96 -18.52
N LEU A 117 -4.43 -9.95 -18.36
CA LEU A 117 -3.65 -8.77 -18.01
C LEU A 117 -2.90 -8.23 -19.22
N PRO A 118 -2.69 -6.90 -19.33
CA PRO A 118 -1.91 -6.27 -20.40
C PRO A 118 -0.40 -6.45 -20.20
N MET A 119 0.02 -7.69 -19.94
CA MET A 119 1.40 -8.07 -19.65
C MET A 119 1.96 -9.02 -20.71
N GLN A 120 3.26 -8.94 -20.92
CA GLN A 120 4.06 -9.91 -21.66
C GLN A 120 4.56 -11.01 -20.73
N ALA A 121 4.25 -12.27 -21.02
CA ALA A 121 4.57 -13.42 -20.17
C ALA A 121 6.07 -13.74 -20.12
N ASP A 122 6.82 -13.44 -21.18
CA ASP A 122 8.25 -13.65 -21.34
C ASP A 122 9.11 -12.53 -20.74
N SER A 123 8.51 -11.36 -20.47
CA SER A 123 9.16 -10.25 -19.77
C SER A 123 9.47 -10.61 -18.32
N VAL A 124 10.73 -10.42 -17.94
CA VAL A 124 11.22 -10.59 -16.57
C VAL A 124 10.66 -9.50 -15.68
N VAL A 125 10.56 -8.25 -16.18
CA VAL A 125 9.95 -7.16 -15.40
C VAL A 125 8.49 -7.42 -15.09
N HIS A 126 7.72 -7.98 -16.02
CA HIS A 126 6.33 -8.32 -15.76
C HIS A 126 6.18 -9.52 -14.83
N ALA A 127 7.07 -10.52 -14.93
CA ALA A 127 7.13 -11.63 -13.98
C ALA A 127 7.42 -11.14 -12.55
N THR A 128 8.44 -10.27 -12.41
CA THR A 128 8.79 -9.63 -11.14
C THR A 128 7.62 -8.84 -10.58
N ALA A 129 7.00 -7.99 -11.40
CA ALA A 129 5.87 -7.18 -10.96
C ALA A 129 4.69 -8.06 -10.51
N LEU A 130 4.36 -9.14 -11.22
CA LEU A 130 3.27 -10.05 -10.83
C LEU A 130 3.59 -10.80 -9.53
N SER A 131 4.81 -11.30 -9.37
CA SER A 131 5.26 -11.96 -8.14
C SER A 131 5.25 -11.01 -6.94
N LEU A 132 5.85 -9.82 -7.07
CA LEU A 132 5.84 -8.81 -6.01
C LEU A 132 4.43 -8.32 -5.67
N THR A 133 3.50 -8.35 -6.62
CA THR A 133 2.10 -8.01 -6.36
C THR A 133 1.44 -9.02 -5.45
N ALA A 134 1.59 -10.31 -5.72
CA ALA A 134 1.06 -11.36 -4.85
C ALA A 134 1.66 -11.22 -3.44
N THR A 135 2.98 -11.01 -3.33
CA THR A 135 3.66 -10.83 -2.04
C THR A 135 3.20 -9.58 -1.30
N ALA A 136 3.10 -8.43 -1.98
CA ALA A 136 2.65 -7.19 -1.37
C ALA A 136 1.19 -7.27 -0.92
N LEU A 137 0.30 -7.86 -1.73
CA LEU A 137 -1.09 -8.13 -1.34
C LEU A 137 -1.14 -9.02 -0.09
N GLY A 138 -0.33 -10.09 -0.04
CA GLY A 138 -0.23 -10.97 1.12
C GLY A 138 0.22 -10.25 2.39
N ILE A 139 1.30 -9.47 2.31
CA ILE A 139 1.84 -8.70 3.45
C ILE A 139 0.81 -7.68 3.93
N ASN A 140 0.18 -6.95 3.02
CA ASN A 140 -0.77 -5.91 3.36
C ASN A 140 -2.08 -6.49 3.96
N LEU A 141 -2.59 -7.59 3.41
CA LEU A 141 -3.74 -8.29 3.97
C LEU A 141 -3.40 -8.92 5.33
N PHE A 142 -2.19 -9.46 5.49
CA PHE A 142 -1.69 -9.89 6.79
C PHE A 142 -1.74 -8.75 7.80
N GLN A 143 -1.26 -7.55 7.44
CA GLN A 143 -1.31 -6.39 8.33
C GLN A 143 -2.75 -5.96 8.64
N MET A 144 -3.67 -5.99 7.66
CA MET A 144 -5.08 -5.67 7.88
C MET A 144 -5.79 -6.67 8.81
N VAL A 145 -5.44 -7.96 8.77
CA VAL A 145 -6.08 -9.01 9.57
C VAL A 145 -5.43 -9.16 10.95
N ALA A 146 -4.11 -9.02 11.04
CA ALA A 146 -3.37 -9.20 12.29
C ALA A 146 -3.14 -7.89 13.05
N LEU A 147 -2.76 -6.81 12.37
CA LEU A 147 -2.28 -5.59 13.05
C LEU A 147 -3.38 -4.52 13.18
N ALA A 148 -4.21 -4.30 12.17
CA ALA A 148 -5.23 -3.26 12.22
C ALA A 148 -6.21 -3.43 13.41
N PRO A 149 -6.71 -4.64 13.75
CA PRO A 149 -7.58 -4.82 14.92
C PRO A 149 -6.91 -4.44 16.25
N LEU A 150 -5.61 -4.73 16.40
CA LEU A 150 -4.83 -4.31 17.57
C LEU A 150 -4.74 -2.80 17.66
N LEU A 151 -4.46 -2.14 16.53
CA LEU A 151 -4.36 -0.68 16.49
C LEU A 151 -5.72 -0.01 16.74
N PHE A 152 -6.82 -0.57 16.24
CA PHE A 152 -8.17 -0.11 16.58
C PHE A 152 -8.49 -0.28 18.06
N ALA A 153 -8.09 -1.40 18.68
CA ALA A 153 -8.30 -1.61 20.10
C ALA A 153 -7.52 -0.58 20.95
N VAL A 154 -6.26 -0.32 20.60
CA VAL A 154 -5.45 0.70 21.28
C VAL A 154 -6.05 2.09 21.10
N THR A 155 -6.50 2.43 19.89
CA THR A 155 -7.00 3.78 19.56
C THR A 155 -8.48 3.99 19.85
N ALA A 156 -9.17 3.01 20.45
CA ALA A 156 -10.54 3.15 20.91
C ALA A 156 -10.70 4.12 22.09
N THR A 157 -9.61 4.52 22.75
CA THR A 157 -9.61 5.48 23.85
C THR A 157 -8.74 6.69 23.53
N GLU A 158 -9.10 7.86 24.08
CA GLU A 158 -8.27 9.07 23.93
C GLU A 158 -6.85 8.87 24.49
N GLN A 159 -6.71 8.12 25.58
CA GLN A 159 -5.41 7.79 26.17
C GLN A 159 -4.54 7.01 25.19
N GLY A 160 -5.09 6.01 24.50
CA GLY A 160 -4.34 5.23 23.51
C GLY A 160 -4.00 6.04 22.25
N VAL A 161 -4.89 6.93 21.80
CA VAL A 161 -4.58 7.91 20.74
C VAL A 161 -3.39 8.78 21.13
N GLN A 162 -3.41 9.36 22.34
CA GLN A 162 -2.31 10.17 22.86
C GLN A 162 -1.02 9.36 23.03
N GLN A 163 -1.11 8.10 23.46
CA GLN A 163 0.03 7.21 23.61
C GLN A 163 0.74 6.98 22.27
N ILE A 164 0.01 6.69 21.19
CA ILE A 164 0.59 6.54 19.85
C ILE A 164 1.24 7.85 19.39
N GLN A 165 0.59 8.99 19.60
CA GLN A 165 1.15 10.29 19.24
C GLN A 165 2.45 10.59 20.03
N GLN A 166 2.50 10.25 21.32
CA GLN A 166 3.67 10.42 22.20
C GLN A 166 4.82 9.47 21.85
N MET A 167 4.53 8.23 21.43
CA MET A 167 5.53 7.29 20.89
C MET A 167 6.15 7.76 19.57
N GLY A 168 5.73 8.92 19.06
CA GLY A 168 6.25 9.52 17.86
C GLY A 168 5.53 8.98 16.63
N GLY A 169 4.20 9.14 16.59
CA GLY A 169 3.33 8.85 15.45
C GLY A 169 3.84 9.43 14.12
N VAL A 170 3.11 9.23 13.03
CA VAL A 170 3.62 9.50 11.67
C VAL A 170 4.16 10.93 11.56
N SER A 171 5.44 11.04 11.16
CA SER A 171 6.13 12.31 11.00
C SER A 171 6.15 12.74 9.53
N TYR A 172 6.41 14.03 9.28
CA TYR A 172 6.57 14.54 7.92
C TYR A 172 7.67 13.80 7.14
N LEU A 173 8.73 13.34 7.83
CA LEU A 173 9.77 12.53 7.19
C LEU A 173 9.26 11.16 6.76
N ASP A 174 8.37 10.55 7.54
CA ASP A 174 7.77 9.25 7.18
C ASP A 174 6.91 9.40 5.92
N VAL A 175 6.16 10.51 5.80
CA VAL A 175 5.38 10.85 4.60
C VAL A 175 6.28 11.15 3.40
N LEU A 176 7.39 11.86 3.58
CA LEU A 176 8.32 12.13 2.48
C LEU A 176 9.09 10.88 2.04
N VAL A 177 9.40 9.96 2.95
CA VAL A 177 10.17 8.75 2.64
C VAL A 177 9.28 7.65 2.07
N PHE A 178 8.13 7.39 2.68
CA PHE A 178 7.29 6.26 2.26
C PHE A 178 6.45 6.60 1.03
N PRO A 179 5.33 7.34 1.11
CA PRO A 179 4.53 7.54 -0.09
C PRO A 179 5.29 8.29 -1.18
N LEU A 180 6.05 9.35 -0.87
CA LEU A 180 6.76 10.11 -1.91
C LEU A 180 8.00 9.38 -2.44
N LEU A 181 9.07 9.28 -1.66
CA LEU A 181 10.36 8.80 -2.17
C LEU A 181 10.29 7.34 -2.64
N THR A 182 9.70 6.45 -1.83
CA THR A 182 9.69 5.01 -2.14
C THR A 182 8.91 4.73 -3.43
N PHE A 183 7.69 5.27 -3.58
CA PHE A 183 6.90 5.01 -4.79
C PHE A 183 7.43 5.76 -6.02
N VAL A 184 7.99 6.97 -5.88
CA VAL A 184 8.68 7.62 -7.01
C VAL A 184 9.85 6.75 -7.49
N VAL A 185 10.70 6.30 -6.57
CA VAL A 185 11.86 5.45 -6.91
C VAL A 185 11.38 4.13 -7.52
N ALA A 186 10.39 3.46 -6.93
CA ALA A 186 9.80 2.24 -7.47
C ALA A 186 9.22 2.45 -8.88
N GLY A 187 8.56 3.58 -9.12
CA GLY A 187 7.99 3.94 -10.42
C GLY A 187 9.06 4.18 -11.48
N LEU A 188 10.09 4.98 -11.16
CA LEU A 188 11.21 5.30 -12.05
C LEU A 188 12.04 4.05 -12.37
N LEU A 189 12.37 3.24 -11.36
CA LEU A 189 13.01 1.94 -11.56
C LEU A 189 12.11 1.00 -12.37
N GLY A 190 10.80 0.97 -12.09
CA GLY A 190 9.83 0.14 -12.78
C GLY A 190 9.71 0.47 -14.27
N VAL A 191 9.78 1.75 -14.67
CA VAL A 191 9.85 2.12 -16.10
C VAL A 191 11.24 1.91 -16.69
N GLY A 192 12.28 1.82 -15.85
CA GLY A 192 13.63 1.45 -16.23
C GLY A 192 14.52 2.66 -16.52
N LEU A 193 14.32 3.75 -15.78
CA LEU A 193 15.21 4.92 -15.81
C LEU A 193 16.65 4.48 -15.55
N TYR A 194 17.57 4.89 -16.41
CA TYR A 194 19.02 4.60 -16.40
C TYR A 194 19.44 3.12 -16.51
N THR A 195 18.51 2.17 -16.41
CA THR A 195 18.78 0.78 -16.75
C THR A 195 18.58 0.55 -18.24
N ARG A 196 17.45 1.01 -18.80
CA ARG A 196 17.09 0.81 -20.21
C ARG A 196 16.46 1.99 -20.92
N ARG A 197 16.12 3.06 -20.18
CA ARG A 197 15.54 4.29 -20.73
C ARG A 197 16.30 5.51 -20.25
N SER A 198 16.40 6.51 -21.12
CA SER A 198 16.85 7.86 -20.76
C SER A 198 15.79 8.59 -19.90
N GLN A 199 16.13 9.74 -19.30
CA GLN A 199 15.14 10.53 -18.54
C GLN A 199 13.91 10.90 -19.37
N PRO A 200 14.03 11.46 -20.59
CA PRO A 200 12.86 11.85 -21.37
C PRO A 200 11.97 10.65 -21.72
N GLU A 201 12.57 9.51 -22.08
CA GLU A 201 11.84 8.27 -22.35
C GLU A 201 11.12 7.72 -21.13
N ALA A 202 11.72 7.83 -19.94
CA ALA A 202 11.11 7.38 -18.70
C ALA A 202 9.91 8.26 -18.34
N LEU A 203 10.03 9.58 -18.43
CA LEU A 203 8.93 10.52 -18.15
C LEU A 203 7.78 10.36 -19.17
N ALA A 204 8.11 10.21 -20.45
CA ALA A 204 7.14 9.89 -21.50
C ALA A 204 6.45 8.55 -21.24
N ARG A 205 7.20 7.52 -20.78
CA ARG A 205 6.64 6.21 -20.44
C ARG A 205 5.72 6.23 -19.22
N LEU A 206 6.00 7.10 -18.23
CA LEU A 206 5.09 7.35 -17.11
C LEU A 206 3.81 8.05 -17.57
N GLY A 207 3.89 8.80 -18.68
CA GLY A 207 2.79 9.57 -19.25
C GLY A 207 2.63 10.94 -18.60
N LEU A 208 3.74 11.54 -18.16
CA LEU A 208 3.76 12.93 -17.72
C LEU A 208 3.58 13.85 -18.93
N ALA A 209 2.66 14.79 -18.82
CA ALA A 209 2.39 15.80 -19.84
C ALA A 209 1.98 17.13 -19.16
N PRO A 210 2.18 18.28 -19.81
CA PRO A 210 1.66 19.54 -19.28
C PRO A 210 0.13 19.53 -19.22
N LEU A 211 -0.44 20.25 -18.24
CA LEU A 211 -1.88 20.38 -18.09
C LEU A 211 -2.46 21.36 -19.10
N THR A 212 -3.59 20.99 -19.70
CA THR A 212 -4.44 21.90 -20.47
C THR A 212 -5.54 22.51 -19.60
N LEU A 213 -6.15 23.62 -20.03
CA LEU A 213 -7.30 24.22 -19.33
C LEU A 213 -8.49 23.25 -19.24
N GLN A 214 -8.72 22.44 -20.29
CA GLN A 214 -9.77 21.42 -20.27
C GLN A 214 -9.48 20.35 -19.20
N GLU A 215 -8.23 19.90 -19.09
CA GLU A 215 -7.81 18.94 -18.07
C GLU A 215 -7.90 19.51 -16.65
N LEU A 216 -7.72 20.82 -16.45
CA LEU A 216 -8.01 21.46 -15.16
C LEU A 216 -9.49 21.35 -14.79
N GLY A 217 -10.39 21.59 -15.75
CA GLY A 217 -11.83 21.41 -15.56
C GLY A 217 -12.21 19.97 -15.25
N ILE A 218 -11.61 19.00 -15.96
CA ILE A 218 -11.77 17.57 -15.69
C ILE A 218 -11.27 17.24 -14.27
N ALA A 219 -10.08 17.73 -13.89
CA ALA A 219 -9.52 17.47 -12.58
C ALA A 219 -10.40 18.01 -11.46
N ALA A 220 -10.91 19.24 -11.61
CA ALA A 220 -11.86 19.83 -10.66
C ALA A 220 -13.15 18.99 -10.56
N GLY A 221 -13.74 18.60 -11.70
CA GLY A 221 -14.96 17.79 -11.72
C GLY A 221 -14.79 16.42 -11.05
N PHE A 222 -13.71 15.70 -11.35
CA PHE A 222 -13.40 14.43 -10.68
C PHE A 222 -13.11 14.61 -9.20
N THR A 223 -12.41 15.69 -8.80
CA THR A 223 -12.18 15.99 -7.38
C THR A 223 -13.50 16.16 -6.63
N VAL A 224 -14.43 16.97 -7.15
CA VAL A 224 -15.75 17.16 -6.55
C VAL A 224 -16.53 15.84 -6.47
N ALA A 225 -16.48 15.01 -7.52
CA ALA A 225 -17.13 13.72 -7.52
C ALA A 225 -16.55 12.76 -6.45
N LEU A 226 -15.23 12.71 -6.30
CA LEU A 226 -14.56 11.88 -5.29
C LEU A 226 -14.85 12.37 -3.86
N LEU A 227 -14.85 13.68 -3.62
CA LEU A 227 -15.25 14.26 -2.33
C LEU A 227 -16.72 13.94 -2.02
N GLY A 228 -17.61 14.06 -3.00
CA GLY A 228 -19.01 13.66 -2.85
C GLY A 228 -19.17 12.18 -2.52
N MET A 229 -18.40 11.30 -3.18
CA MET A 229 -18.37 9.87 -2.89
C MET A 229 -17.89 9.58 -1.45
N ALA A 230 -16.88 10.29 -0.98
CA ALA A 230 -16.38 10.16 0.40
C ALA A 230 -17.46 10.56 1.42
N ILE A 231 -18.09 11.73 1.25
CA ILE A 231 -19.15 12.23 2.14
C ILE A 231 -20.36 11.26 2.15
N LEU A 232 -20.78 10.76 0.99
CA LEU A 232 -21.88 9.80 0.89
C LEU A 232 -21.53 8.48 1.58
N THR A 233 -20.29 8.01 1.43
CA THR A 233 -19.82 6.78 2.08
C THR A 233 -19.80 6.95 3.59
N GLU A 234 -19.26 8.06 4.10
CA GLU A 234 -19.23 8.35 5.54
C GLU A 234 -20.64 8.45 6.13
N ARG A 235 -21.57 9.14 5.46
CA ARG A 235 -22.97 9.24 5.91
C ARG A 235 -23.67 7.89 5.92
N ALA A 236 -23.49 7.10 4.87
CA ALA A 236 -24.03 5.75 4.82
C ALA A 236 -23.45 4.92 5.96
N TRP A 237 -22.13 4.93 6.13
CA TRP A 237 -21.43 4.20 7.17
C TRP A 237 -21.91 4.55 8.58
N GLN A 238 -22.01 5.85 8.89
CA GLN A 238 -22.54 6.35 10.15
C GLN A 238 -23.94 5.79 10.47
N SER A 239 -24.76 5.50 9.45
CA SER A 239 -26.13 5.00 9.64
C SER A 239 -26.22 3.51 9.99
N PHE A 240 -25.25 2.68 9.60
CA PHE A 240 -25.32 1.23 9.78
C PHE A 240 -24.24 0.63 10.68
N ASP A 241 -23.08 1.28 10.80
CA ASP A 241 -21.97 0.82 11.65
C ASP A 241 -21.14 2.02 12.16
N PRO A 242 -21.74 2.85 13.04
CA PRO A 242 -21.06 4.03 13.60
C PRO A 242 -19.82 3.65 14.42
N ASP A 243 -19.83 2.49 15.09
CA ASP A 243 -18.74 2.05 15.95
C ASP A 243 -17.46 1.77 15.16
N SER A 244 -17.56 1.15 13.97
CA SER A 244 -16.36 0.93 13.15
C SER A 244 -15.85 2.21 12.47
N LEU A 245 -16.76 3.15 12.16
CA LEU A 245 -16.37 4.49 11.69
C LEU A 245 -15.57 5.24 12.76
N GLU A 246 -16.03 5.22 14.02
CA GLU A 246 -15.32 5.84 15.14
C GLU A 246 -13.94 5.20 15.36
N LYS A 247 -13.81 3.87 15.29
CA LYS A 247 -12.52 3.17 15.39
C LYS A 247 -11.53 3.60 14.31
N VAL A 248 -11.98 3.70 13.06
CA VAL A 248 -11.14 4.17 11.96
C VAL A 248 -10.78 5.65 12.13
N GLY A 249 -11.71 6.47 12.62
CA GLY A 249 -11.46 7.87 12.98
C GLY A 249 -10.41 8.02 14.09
N GLY A 250 -10.50 7.21 15.15
CA GLY A 250 -9.54 7.17 16.26
C GLY A 250 -8.13 6.82 15.79
N LEU A 251 -7.98 5.76 14.98
CA LEU A 251 -6.69 5.40 14.41
C LEU A 251 -6.16 6.48 13.45
N SER A 252 -7.03 7.06 12.62
CA SER A 252 -6.65 8.16 11.72
C SER A 252 -6.15 9.37 12.51
N LYS A 253 -6.82 9.74 13.61
CA LYS A 253 -6.39 10.82 14.52
C LYS A 253 -5.07 10.49 15.20
N ALA A 254 -4.86 9.25 15.62
CA ALA A 254 -3.61 8.81 16.24
C ALA A 254 -2.42 8.87 15.28
N LEU A 255 -2.61 8.45 14.03
CA LEU A 255 -1.55 8.43 13.01
C LEU A 255 -1.32 9.82 12.40
N MET A 256 -2.39 10.53 12.08
CA MET A 256 -2.36 11.72 11.23
C MET A 256 -2.64 13.03 11.96
N GLY A 257 -2.91 13.02 13.27
CA GLY A 257 -3.27 14.22 14.03
C GLY A 257 -2.23 15.35 14.02
N ASN A 258 -0.99 15.07 13.61
CA ASN A 258 0.06 16.08 13.40
C ASN A 258 -0.01 16.79 12.03
N PHE A 259 -0.84 16.30 11.11
CA PHE A 259 -1.00 16.82 9.76
C PHE A 259 -2.32 17.58 9.66
N THR A 260 -2.37 18.73 10.31
CA THR A 260 -3.51 19.65 10.21
C THR A 260 -3.10 20.93 9.49
N GLY A 261 -4.11 21.70 9.09
CA GLY A 261 -3.96 22.98 8.40
C GLY A 261 -3.31 22.86 7.03
N LEU A 262 -2.84 23.99 6.53
CA LEU A 262 -2.24 24.10 5.20
C LEU A 262 -0.98 23.23 5.05
N SER A 263 -0.12 23.17 6.08
CA SER A 263 1.13 22.39 6.02
C SER A 263 0.86 20.89 5.97
N GLY A 264 -0.10 20.40 6.76
CA GLY A 264 -0.52 19.00 6.73
C GLY A 264 -1.13 18.64 5.38
N ALA A 265 -2.04 19.46 4.89
CA ALA A 265 -2.71 19.27 3.60
C ALA A 265 -1.72 19.24 2.43
N LEU A 266 -0.74 20.15 2.40
CA LEU A 266 0.32 20.14 1.38
C LEU A 266 1.22 18.91 1.50
N ALA A 267 1.64 18.54 2.72
CA ALA A 267 2.55 17.41 2.90
C ALA A 267 1.92 16.10 2.47
N ILE A 268 0.70 15.78 2.94
CA ILE A 268 -0.02 14.57 2.57
C ILE A 268 -0.41 14.61 1.09
N GLY A 269 -1.02 15.73 0.65
CA GLY A 269 -1.49 15.89 -0.71
C GLY A 269 -0.38 15.69 -1.73
N VAL A 270 0.77 16.36 -1.57
CA VAL A 270 1.89 16.26 -2.52
C VAL A 270 2.54 14.88 -2.45
N ALA A 271 2.83 14.39 -1.25
CA ALA A 271 3.61 13.16 -1.10
C ALA A 271 2.86 11.94 -1.62
N ALA A 272 1.59 11.79 -1.24
CA ALA A 272 0.74 10.69 -1.70
C ALA A 272 0.48 10.82 -3.21
N ALA A 273 0.05 11.99 -3.69
CA ALA A 273 -0.33 12.13 -5.10
C ALA A 273 0.84 11.93 -6.06
N ILE A 274 2.00 12.53 -5.81
CA ILE A 274 3.16 12.35 -6.70
C ILE A 274 3.70 10.94 -6.59
N GLY A 275 3.91 10.46 -5.37
CA GLY A 275 4.49 9.15 -5.12
C GLY A 275 3.65 8.02 -5.68
N GLU A 276 2.42 7.91 -5.17
CA GLU A 276 1.54 6.80 -5.50
C GLU A 276 1.14 6.81 -6.98
N GLU A 277 0.76 7.95 -7.55
CA GLU A 277 0.37 7.98 -8.96
C GLU A 277 1.55 7.65 -9.89
N THR A 278 2.77 8.10 -9.57
CA THR A 278 3.97 7.75 -10.35
C THR A 278 4.18 6.24 -10.41
N PHE A 279 4.04 5.54 -9.29
CA PHE A 279 4.15 4.09 -9.27
C PHE A 279 2.92 3.41 -9.87
N PHE A 280 1.74 3.63 -9.29
CA PHE A 280 0.53 2.88 -9.62
C PHE A 280 0.01 3.21 -11.02
N ARG A 281 -0.15 4.48 -11.38
CA ARG A 281 -0.77 4.88 -12.66
C ARG A 281 0.26 5.04 -13.76
N GLY A 282 1.46 5.51 -13.41
CA GLY A 282 2.56 5.70 -14.35
C GLY A 282 3.25 4.38 -14.74
N ALA A 283 3.78 3.67 -13.75
CA ALA A 283 4.65 2.52 -14.01
C ALA A 283 3.91 1.17 -14.05
N TYR A 284 2.97 0.96 -13.14
CA TYR A 284 2.38 -0.35 -12.85
C TYR A 284 1.12 -0.64 -13.68
N GLN A 285 0.13 0.26 -13.68
CA GLN A 285 -1.14 0.09 -14.37
C GLN A 285 -1.02 -0.24 -15.86
N PRO A 286 -0.12 0.39 -16.65
CA PRO A 286 0.00 0.05 -18.06
C PRO A 286 0.47 -1.39 -18.34
N ARG A 287 0.91 -2.12 -17.31
CA ARG A 287 1.37 -3.52 -17.39
C ARG A 287 0.43 -4.49 -16.71
N MET A 288 -0.26 -4.05 -15.66
CA MET A 288 -1.09 -4.92 -14.81
C MET A 288 -2.58 -4.63 -14.90
N GLY A 289 -2.98 -3.60 -15.68
CA GLY A 289 -4.37 -3.23 -15.84
C GLY A 289 -4.96 -2.58 -14.60
N ILE A 290 -6.19 -2.08 -14.74
CA ILE A 290 -6.89 -1.38 -13.65
C ILE A 290 -7.19 -2.31 -12.48
N PRO A 291 -7.78 -3.51 -12.65
CA PRO A 291 -8.22 -4.30 -11.50
C PRO A 291 -7.08 -4.64 -10.53
N LEU A 292 -5.95 -5.13 -11.04
CA LEU A 292 -4.82 -5.52 -10.20
C LEU A 292 -4.10 -4.30 -9.60
N THR A 293 -4.05 -3.17 -10.32
CA THR A 293 -3.57 -1.90 -9.78
C THR A 293 -4.44 -1.42 -8.63
N SER A 294 -5.77 -1.50 -8.79
CA SER A 294 -6.70 -1.01 -7.78
C SER A 294 -6.71 -1.88 -6.53
N LEU A 295 -6.63 -3.20 -6.67
CA LEU A 295 -6.46 -4.12 -5.54
C LEU A 295 -5.14 -3.85 -4.80
N LEU A 296 -4.02 -3.73 -5.53
CA LEU A 296 -2.73 -3.48 -4.92
C LEU A 296 -2.73 -2.13 -4.19
N PHE A 297 -3.16 -1.05 -4.85
CA PHE A 297 -3.27 0.30 -4.26
C PHE A 297 -4.10 0.29 -2.97
N THR A 298 -5.27 -0.35 -3.01
CA THR A 298 -6.16 -0.45 -1.85
C THR A 298 -5.50 -1.20 -0.70
N SER A 299 -4.75 -2.27 -0.98
CA SER A 299 -4.08 -3.03 0.06
C SER A 299 -3.06 -2.20 0.84
N PHE A 300 -2.44 -1.18 0.26
CA PHE A 300 -1.50 -0.31 0.99
C PHE A 300 -2.18 0.58 2.04
N HIS A 301 -3.51 0.67 2.06
CA HIS A 301 -4.28 1.46 3.01
C HIS A 301 -4.67 0.63 4.25
N VAL A 302 -3.68 -0.04 4.84
CA VAL A 302 -3.87 -1.00 5.94
C VAL A 302 -4.52 -0.39 7.19
N GLN A 303 -4.36 0.91 7.40
CA GLN A 303 -4.96 1.67 8.50
C GLN A 303 -6.49 1.69 8.47
N TYR A 304 -7.11 1.43 7.32
CA TYR A 304 -8.56 1.32 7.21
C TYR A 304 -9.09 -0.08 7.53
N GLY A 305 -8.22 -1.08 7.66
CA GLY A 305 -8.62 -2.47 7.87
C GLY A 305 -9.56 -2.97 6.77
N ILE A 306 -10.54 -3.80 7.14
CA ILE A 306 -11.60 -4.26 6.22
C ILE A 306 -12.89 -3.52 6.59
N THR A 307 -13.03 -2.29 6.09
CA THR A 307 -14.15 -1.38 6.39
C THR A 307 -14.67 -0.68 5.12
N PRO A 308 -15.80 0.05 5.18
CA PRO A 308 -16.27 0.88 4.06
C PRO A 308 -15.23 1.89 3.54
N ALA A 309 -14.30 2.39 4.36
CA ALA A 309 -13.19 3.22 3.89
C ALA A 309 -12.30 2.50 2.88
N THR A 310 -11.99 1.22 3.10
CA THR A 310 -11.20 0.40 2.17
C THR A 310 -11.92 0.20 0.83
N LEU A 311 -13.25 0.06 0.85
CA LEU A 311 -14.06 0.00 -0.37
C LEU A 311 -14.08 1.35 -1.11
N LEU A 312 -14.15 2.47 -0.38
CA LEU A 312 -14.03 3.81 -0.96
C LEU A 312 -12.68 4.00 -1.65
N VAL A 313 -11.58 3.61 -1.01
CA VAL A 313 -10.23 3.64 -1.60
C VAL A 313 -10.17 2.79 -2.88
N LEU A 314 -10.79 1.60 -2.89
CA LEU A 314 -10.88 0.77 -4.09
C LEU A 314 -11.63 1.47 -5.22
N ALA A 315 -12.79 2.04 -4.93
CA ALA A 315 -13.60 2.78 -5.90
C ALA A 315 -12.84 3.99 -6.46
N MET A 316 -12.24 4.80 -5.59
CA MET A 316 -11.35 5.91 -5.98
C MET A 316 -10.22 5.42 -6.89
N SER A 317 -9.61 4.29 -6.54
CA SER A 317 -8.50 3.75 -7.29
C SER A 317 -8.89 3.32 -8.71
N VAL A 318 -10.08 2.73 -8.86
CA VAL A 318 -10.67 2.41 -10.17
C VAL A 318 -10.96 3.68 -10.95
N VAL A 319 -11.54 4.70 -10.33
CA VAL A 319 -11.83 6.00 -10.96
C VAL A 319 -10.55 6.65 -11.48
N LEU A 320 -9.49 6.73 -10.67
CA LEU A 320 -8.19 7.24 -11.09
C LEU A 320 -7.56 6.38 -12.20
N GLY A 321 -7.76 5.06 -12.13
CA GLY A 321 -7.30 4.16 -13.19
C GLY A 321 -7.98 4.40 -14.53
N LEU A 322 -9.29 4.61 -14.53
CA LEU A 322 -10.07 4.97 -15.73
C LEU A 322 -9.68 6.35 -16.25
N LEU A 323 -9.49 7.32 -15.36
CA LEU A 323 -9.01 8.66 -15.70
C LEU A 323 -7.65 8.58 -16.40
N ARG A 324 -6.70 7.80 -15.85
CA ARG A 324 -5.38 7.58 -16.45
C ARG A 324 -5.43 6.99 -17.86
N GLN A 325 -6.45 6.20 -18.20
CA GLN A 325 -6.59 5.68 -19.58
C GLN A 325 -7.00 6.76 -20.59
N ARG A 326 -7.61 7.85 -20.13
CA ARG A 326 -8.16 8.92 -20.98
C ARG A 326 -7.35 10.21 -20.94
N THR A 327 -6.48 10.37 -19.94
CA THR A 327 -5.70 11.60 -19.72
C THR A 327 -4.22 11.29 -19.39
N SER A 328 -3.45 12.32 -19.06
CA SER A 328 -2.07 12.18 -18.60
C SER A 328 -1.97 11.76 -17.13
N LEU A 329 -0.77 11.32 -16.72
CA LEU A 329 -0.43 11.06 -15.32
C LEU A 329 -0.55 12.34 -14.48
N THR A 330 -0.23 13.50 -15.06
CA THR A 330 -0.30 14.80 -14.37
C THR A 330 -1.71 15.13 -13.91
N VAL A 331 -2.74 14.77 -14.70
CA VAL A 331 -4.15 14.93 -14.29
C VAL A 331 -4.49 14.04 -13.11
N CYS A 332 -4.00 12.80 -13.09
CA CYS A 332 -4.24 11.87 -11.99
C CYS A 332 -3.58 12.37 -10.69
N ILE A 333 -2.32 12.86 -10.79
CA ILE A 333 -1.62 13.52 -9.69
C ILE A 333 -2.44 14.70 -9.18
N LEU A 334 -2.95 15.57 -10.06
CA LEU A 334 -3.72 16.73 -9.64
C LEU A 334 -5.02 16.34 -8.93
N VAL A 335 -5.79 15.39 -9.46
CA VAL A 335 -7.05 14.92 -8.82
C VAL A 335 -6.77 14.32 -7.45
N HIS A 336 -5.76 13.45 -7.36
CA HIS A 336 -5.40 12.81 -6.09
C HIS A 336 -4.87 13.85 -5.08
N PHE A 337 -4.04 14.80 -5.54
CA PHE A 337 -3.56 15.91 -4.72
C PHE A 337 -4.73 16.72 -4.17
N LEU A 338 -5.65 17.17 -5.03
CA LEU A 338 -6.78 18.01 -4.62
C LEU A 338 -7.71 17.27 -3.65
N TYR A 339 -7.98 15.98 -3.88
CA TYR A 339 -8.76 15.17 -2.96
C TYR A 339 -8.11 15.12 -1.57
N ASN A 340 -6.84 14.70 -1.47
CA ASN A 340 -6.14 14.59 -0.18
C ASN A 340 -5.92 15.95 0.49
N PHE A 341 -5.60 16.97 -0.31
CA PHE A 341 -5.42 18.32 0.18
C PHE A 341 -6.72 18.84 0.81
N THR A 342 -7.85 18.71 0.12
CA THR A 342 -9.14 19.18 0.62
C THR A 342 -9.60 18.38 1.84
N THR A 343 -9.48 17.05 1.84
CA THR A 343 -9.89 16.24 2.99
C THR A 343 -9.09 16.58 4.24
N VAL A 344 -7.76 16.71 4.13
CA VAL A 344 -6.90 17.08 5.27
C VAL A 344 -7.16 18.53 5.72
N LEU A 345 -7.37 19.46 4.78
CA LEU A 345 -7.62 20.86 5.11
C LEU A 345 -8.96 21.07 5.83
N VAL A 346 -9.97 20.25 5.53
CA VAL A 346 -11.30 20.33 6.14
C VAL A 346 -11.39 19.51 7.44
N ALA A 347 -10.57 18.45 7.58
CA ALA A 347 -10.53 17.61 8.78
C ALA A 347 -9.85 18.27 10.01
N THR A 348 -9.53 19.56 9.94
CA THR A 348 -8.81 20.32 10.97
C THR A 348 -9.66 20.79 12.12
#